data_AF-A0A348G6A7-F1
#
_entry.id   AF-A0A348G6A7-F1
#
_cell.length_a   1.000
_cell.length_b   1.000
_cell.length_c   1.000
_cell.angle_alpha   90.00
_cell.angle_beta   90.00
_cell.angle_gamma   90.00
#
_symmetry.space_group_name_H-M   'P 1'
#
loop_
_entity.id
_entity.type
_entity.pdbx_description
1 polymer ?
#
loop_
_entity_poly.entity_id
_entity_poly.type
_entity_poly.pdbx_seq_one_letter_code
_entity_poly.pdbx_strand_id
1 'polypeptide(L)'
;MVRRFCNGAVALSIALTACAAFPRAVMAIDLSRFYGHSNSKRTGDACHPYEPFKCPGDGICISIQYLCDGAPDCQDGYDEDSRLCTAAKRPPVEETASFLQSLLASHGPNYLEKLFGTKARDTLKPLGGVDK
;
A
#
# COMPACT_ATOMS: atom_id res chain seq x y z
N MET A 1 45.78 -26.83 1.55
CA MET A 1 46.86 -27.84 1.60
C MET A 1 46.54 -28.82 2.73
N VAL A 2 45.90 -29.95 2.36
CA VAL A 2 45.92 -31.33 2.91
C VAL A 2 46.11 -31.49 4.46
N ARG A 3 45.32 -32.26 5.24
CA ARG A 3 45.04 -33.73 5.18
C ARG A 3 43.91 -34.08 6.16
N ARG A 4 42.83 -34.75 5.72
CA ARG A 4 42.51 -36.19 5.91
C ARG A 4 42.95 -36.78 7.26
N PHE A 5 42.01 -37.31 8.04
CA PHE A 5 42.30 -38.31 9.06
C PHE A 5 42.93 -39.52 8.38
N CYS A 6 44.14 -39.82 8.83
CA CYS A 6 44.83 -41.06 8.60
C CYS A 6 43.96 -42.24 9.06
N ASN A 7 43.71 -43.15 8.12
CA ASN A 7 43.74 -44.56 8.46
C ASN A 7 45.14 -44.90 8.96
N GLY A 8 45.20 -45.59 10.10
CA GLY A 8 46.26 -46.54 10.41
C GLY A 8 47.56 -45.98 11.00
N ALA A 9 48.12 -46.84 11.87
CA ALA A 9 49.49 -46.88 12.38
C ALA A 9 49.84 -45.94 13.56
N VAL A 10 49.64 -46.50 14.77
CA VAL A 10 50.69 -46.85 15.75
C VAL A 10 51.66 -45.75 16.24
N ALA A 11 51.77 -45.74 17.58
CA ALA A 11 52.87 -45.33 18.46
C ALA A 11 52.84 -43.93 19.10
N LEU A 12 52.69 -43.98 20.44
CA LEU A 12 53.41 -43.22 21.46
C LEU A 12 53.66 -41.72 21.20
N SER A 13 52.97 -40.86 21.96
CA SER A 13 53.56 -40.16 23.12
C SER A 13 52.66 -39.02 23.61
N ILE A 14 52.73 -38.81 24.91
CA ILE A 14 52.05 -37.87 25.80
C ILE A 14 52.15 -36.41 25.30
N ALA A 15 51.03 -35.66 25.32
CA ALA A 15 50.94 -34.32 25.93
C ALA A 15 49.59 -33.65 25.66
N LEU A 16 48.96 -33.18 26.74
CA LEU A 16 47.81 -32.28 26.78
C LEU A 16 48.15 -30.94 26.09
N THR A 17 47.42 -30.55 25.04
CA THR A 17 47.20 -29.14 24.71
C THR A 17 45.87 -28.97 23.98
N ALA A 18 44.92 -28.34 24.66
CA ALA A 18 43.70 -27.83 24.07
C ALA A 18 44.02 -26.56 23.27
N CYS A 19 43.62 -26.52 22.01
CA CYS A 19 43.27 -25.27 21.32
C CYS A 19 42.24 -25.61 20.24
N ALA A 20 40.98 -25.27 20.53
CA ALA A 20 39.86 -25.38 19.62
C ALA A 20 40.07 -24.45 18.42
N ALA A 21 40.30 -25.02 17.23
CA ALA A 21 40.25 -24.28 15.98
C ALA A 21 38.84 -24.43 15.38
N PHE A 22 37.94 -23.53 15.78
CA PHE A 22 36.62 -23.38 15.17
C PHE A 22 36.78 -22.98 13.69
N PRO A 23 36.17 -23.70 12.72
CA PRO A 23 36.27 -23.35 11.31
C PRO A 23 35.56 -22.03 11.02
N ARG A 24 36.27 -21.15 10.29
CA ARG A 24 35.82 -19.86 9.79
C ARG A 24 34.61 -20.02 8.85
N ALA A 25 33.41 -19.94 9.39
CA ALA A 25 32.20 -19.77 8.58
C ALA A 25 31.16 -18.95 9.35
N VAL A 26 31.54 -17.77 9.81
CA VAL A 26 30.52 -16.74 10.07
C VAL A 26 30.16 -16.19 8.70
N MET A 27 29.03 -16.63 8.17
CA MET A 27 28.39 -16.01 7.02
C MET A 27 28.11 -14.56 7.40
N ALA A 28 28.93 -13.63 6.90
CA ALA A 28 28.59 -12.23 6.94
C ALA A 28 27.29 -12.08 6.16
N ILE A 29 26.18 -11.88 6.89
CA ILE A 29 24.95 -11.40 6.29
C ILE A 29 25.28 -10.08 5.62
N ASP A 30 25.24 -10.06 4.30
CA ASP A 30 25.35 -8.83 3.53
C ASP A 30 24.15 -7.95 3.91
N LEU A 31 24.39 -7.07 4.90
CA LEU A 31 23.41 -6.15 5.44
C LEU A 31 22.93 -5.16 4.37
N SER A 32 23.58 -5.07 3.22
CA SER A 32 23.13 -4.28 2.07
C SER A 32 21.86 -4.86 1.42
N ARG A 33 21.46 -6.10 1.72
CA ARG A 33 20.19 -6.68 1.25
C ARG A 33 19.04 -6.57 2.25
N PHE A 34 19.33 -6.31 3.54
CA PHE A 34 18.31 -6.01 4.55
C PHE A 34 18.12 -4.51 4.77
N TYR A 35 19.18 -3.70 4.64
CA TYR A 35 19.12 -2.24 4.56
C TYR A 35 19.22 -1.75 3.11
N GLY A 36 18.67 -2.53 2.18
CA GLY A 36 18.12 -1.99 0.95
C GLY A 36 16.84 -1.22 1.26
N HIS A 37 16.92 -0.19 2.12
CA HIS A 37 15.91 0.85 2.11
C HIS A 37 16.15 1.59 0.80
N SER A 38 15.38 1.15 -0.20
CA SER A 38 15.15 1.79 -1.48
C SER A 38 15.46 3.27 -1.37
N ASN A 39 16.65 3.67 -1.82
CA ASN A 39 16.91 5.06 -2.14
C ASN A 39 16.20 5.37 -3.46
N SER A 40 14.87 5.18 -3.45
CA SER A 40 13.98 5.77 -4.42
C SER A 40 13.62 7.17 -3.92
N LYS A 41 14.64 8.01 -3.72
CA LYS A 41 14.42 9.44 -3.88
C LYS A 41 14.12 9.66 -5.37
N ARG A 42 12.84 9.56 -5.73
CA ARG A 42 12.25 10.28 -6.86
C ARG A 42 12.28 11.77 -6.51
N THR A 43 13.46 12.35 -6.37
CA THR A 43 13.59 13.81 -6.28
C THR A 43 13.46 14.36 -7.69
N GLY A 44 12.20 14.61 -8.09
CA GLY A 44 11.91 15.20 -9.39
C GLY A 44 10.44 15.32 -9.80
N ASP A 45 9.45 15.00 -8.94
CA ASP A 45 8.04 14.92 -9.38
C ASP A 45 7.01 15.34 -8.32
N ALA A 46 7.41 16.04 -7.26
CA ALA A 46 6.45 16.54 -6.27
C ALA A 46 5.86 17.85 -6.79
N CYS A 47 4.54 17.88 -7.00
CA CYS A 47 3.85 19.10 -7.36
C CYS A 47 3.95 20.17 -6.25
N HIS A 48 3.78 21.43 -6.63
CA HIS A 48 3.78 22.53 -5.67
C HIS A 48 2.62 22.37 -4.67
N PRO A 49 2.77 22.75 -3.39
CA PRO A 49 1.68 22.63 -2.41
C PRO A 49 0.35 23.31 -2.80
N TYR A 50 0.40 24.35 -3.64
CA TYR A 50 -0.80 25.04 -4.16
C TYR A 50 -1.43 24.36 -5.38
N GLU A 51 -0.70 23.44 -6.03
CA GLU A 51 -1.10 22.71 -7.24
C GLU A 51 -0.88 21.21 -7.04
N PRO A 52 -1.50 20.59 -6.03
CA PRO A 52 -1.09 19.25 -5.59
C PRO A 52 -1.49 18.12 -6.56
N PHE A 53 -2.35 18.38 -7.55
CA PHE A 53 -2.85 17.36 -8.46
C PHE A 53 -1.99 17.26 -9.72
N LYS A 54 -1.49 16.07 -10.05
CA LYS A 54 -0.68 15.81 -11.24
C LYS A 54 -1.51 15.15 -12.35
N CYS A 55 -1.60 15.78 -13.51
CA CYS A 55 -2.24 15.23 -14.71
C CYS A 55 -1.50 13.95 -15.15
N PRO A 56 -2.22 12.86 -15.47
CA PRO A 56 -1.62 11.57 -15.82
C PRO A 56 -0.94 11.55 -17.19
N GLY A 57 -1.43 12.32 -18.17
CA GLY A 57 -0.86 12.40 -19.52
C GLY A 57 0.43 13.21 -19.58
N ASP A 58 0.39 14.45 -19.09
CA ASP A 58 1.45 15.45 -19.34
C ASP A 58 2.34 15.71 -18.13
N GLY A 59 1.93 15.23 -16.95
CA GLY A 59 2.62 15.50 -15.69
C GLY A 59 2.53 16.95 -15.21
N ILE A 60 1.66 17.76 -15.82
CA ILE A 60 1.32 19.12 -15.36
C ILE A 60 0.68 19.05 -13.98
N CYS A 61 0.98 20.02 -13.13
CA CYS A 61 0.39 20.14 -11.80
C CYS A 61 -0.67 21.25 -11.82
N ILE A 62 -1.87 20.96 -11.30
CA ILE A 62 -2.98 21.91 -11.21
C ILE A 62 -3.53 21.98 -9.78
N SER A 63 -4.19 23.08 -9.46
CA SER A 63 -4.90 23.24 -8.19
C SER A 63 -6.15 22.37 -8.12
N ILE A 64 -6.54 21.98 -6.90
CA ILE A 64 -7.79 21.22 -6.66
C ILE A 64 -9.03 22.02 -7.12
N GLN A 65 -8.93 23.36 -7.16
CA GLN A 65 -10.03 24.22 -7.62
C GLN A 65 -10.34 24.09 -9.11
N TYR A 66 -9.35 23.65 -9.90
CA TYR A 66 -9.46 23.41 -11.34
C TYR A 66 -9.92 21.99 -11.67
N LEU A 67 -10.17 21.16 -10.65
CA LEU A 67 -10.77 19.85 -10.88
C LEU A 67 -12.27 20.01 -11.06
N CYS A 68 -12.78 19.65 -12.24
CA CYS A 68 -14.21 19.58 -12.53
C CYS A 68 -14.92 20.93 -12.46
N ASP A 69 -14.21 21.99 -12.85
CA ASP A 69 -14.70 23.37 -12.88
C ASP A 69 -15.41 23.71 -14.21
N GLY A 70 -15.30 22.82 -15.20
CA GLY A 70 -15.94 22.93 -16.51
C GLY A 70 -15.01 23.44 -17.61
N ALA A 71 -13.72 23.63 -17.33
CA ALA A 71 -12.69 23.95 -18.31
C ALA A 71 -11.57 22.89 -18.27
N PRO A 72 -11.04 22.44 -19.43
CA PRO A 72 -9.93 21.49 -19.43
C PRO A 72 -8.60 22.20 -19.12
N ASP A 73 -8.02 21.90 -17.97
CA ASP A 73 -6.72 22.39 -17.52
C ASP A 73 -5.58 21.37 -17.75
N CYS A 74 -5.88 20.06 -17.82
CA CYS A 74 -4.94 19.07 -18.35
C CYS A 74 -4.99 19.04 -19.89
N GLN A 75 -3.90 18.64 -20.56
CA GLN A 75 -3.85 18.58 -22.03
C GLN A 75 -4.84 17.56 -22.61
N ASP A 76 -5.07 16.48 -21.86
CA ASP A 76 -6.02 15.42 -22.17
C ASP A 76 -7.43 15.71 -21.60
N GLY A 77 -7.61 16.82 -20.87
CA GLY A 77 -8.85 17.16 -20.17
C GLY A 77 -9.23 16.15 -19.09
N TYR A 78 -8.27 15.38 -18.56
CA TYR A 78 -8.53 14.33 -17.57
C TYR A 78 -9.13 14.88 -16.27
N ASP A 79 -8.78 16.11 -15.92
CA ASP A 79 -9.37 16.91 -14.84
C ASP A 79 -10.90 17.08 -14.96
N GLU A 80 -11.44 16.98 -16.18
CA GLU A 80 -12.88 17.06 -16.50
C GLU A 80 -13.51 15.68 -16.80
N ASP A 81 -12.78 14.57 -16.58
CA ASP A 81 -13.33 13.23 -16.82
C ASP A 81 -14.47 12.92 -15.84
N SER A 82 -15.61 12.46 -16.39
CA SER A 82 -16.80 12.11 -15.61
C SER A 82 -16.54 11.15 -14.43
N ARG A 83 -15.60 10.21 -14.58
CA ARG A 83 -15.24 9.24 -13.53
C ARG A 83 -14.46 9.92 -12.41
N LEU A 84 -13.58 10.86 -12.75
CA LEU A 84 -12.85 11.67 -11.79
C LEU A 84 -13.80 12.61 -11.03
N CYS A 85 -14.66 13.31 -11.75
CA CYS A 85 -15.59 14.28 -11.18
C CYS A 85 -16.67 13.68 -10.29
N THR A 86 -17.03 12.40 -10.52
CA THR A 86 -17.91 11.66 -9.61
C THR A 86 -17.27 11.47 -8.23
N ALA A 87 -15.94 11.33 -8.16
CA ALA A 87 -15.22 11.26 -6.89
C ALA A 87 -15.08 12.65 -6.24
N ALA A 88 -14.81 13.69 -7.02
CA ALA A 88 -14.64 15.06 -6.52
C ALA A 88 -15.94 15.67 -5.95
N LYS A 89 -17.10 15.38 -6.56
CA LYS A 89 -18.41 15.89 -6.15
C LYS A 89 -19.08 15.06 -5.06
N ARG A 90 -18.37 14.13 -4.41
CA ARG A 90 -18.93 13.29 -3.37
C ARG A 90 -19.34 14.17 -2.18
N PRO A 91 -20.61 14.12 -1.71
CA PRO A 91 -20.99 14.87 -0.52
C PRO A 91 -20.21 14.35 0.69
N PRO A 92 -20.05 15.17 1.74
CA PRO A 92 -19.42 14.74 2.97
C PRO A 92 -20.11 13.48 3.53
N VAL A 93 -19.32 12.64 4.21
CA VAL A 93 -19.76 11.33 4.69
C VAL A 93 -20.93 11.48 5.67
N GLU A 94 -20.91 12.54 6.47
CA GLU A 94 -21.90 12.87 7.48
C GLU A 94 -23.27 13.17 6.86
N GLU A 95 -23.31 13.91 5.75
CA GLU A 95 -24.56 14.23 5.05
C GLU A 95 -25.16 12.99 4.37
N THR A 96 -24.32 12.20 3.70
CA THR A 96 -24.77 10.97 3.03
C THR A 96 -25.26 9.91 4.02
N ALA A 97 -24.61 9.78 5.19
CA ALA A 97 -25.05 8.90 6.26
C ALA A 97 -26.40 9.33 6.85
N SER A 98 -26.55 10.63 7.14
CA SER A 98 -27.78 11.19 7.71
C SER A 98 -28.99 11.00 6.78
N PHE A 99 -28.77 11.17 5.48
CA PHE A 99 -29.79 10.92 4.46
C PHE A 99 -30.20 9.45 4.42
N LEU A 100 -29.24 8.53 4.34
CA LEU A 100 -29.50 7.10 4.32
C LEU A 100 -30.23 6.64 5.59
N GLN A 101 -29.86 7.16 6.75
CA GLN A 101 -30.48 6.81 8.02
C GLN A 101 -31.93 7.28 8.10
N SER A 102 -32.22 8.49 7.60
CA SER A 102 -33.58 9.01 7.51
C SER A 102 -34.46 8.15 6.58
N LEU A 103 -33.91 7.76 5.44
CA LEU A 103 -34.59 6.91 4.46
C LEU A 103 -34.88 5.49 5.02
N LEU A 104 -33.94 4.90 5.75
CA LEU A 104 -34.16 3.62 6.45
C LEU A 104 -35.17 3.75 7.60
N ALA A 105 -35.18 4.87 8.32
CA ALA A 105 -36.14 5.12 9.39
C ALA A 105 -37.58 5.25 8.86
N SER A 106 -37.79 5.91 7.71
CA SER A 106 -39.12 6.08 7.12
C SER A 106 -39.66 4.83 6.43
N HIS A 107 -38.81 3.97 5.89
CA HIS A 107 -39.23 2.81 5.09
C HIS A 107 -38.97 1.45 5.74
N GLY A 108 -38.32 1.42 6.90
CA GLY A 108 -38.02 0.23 7.67
C GLY A 108 -36.72 -0.48 7.24
N PRO A 109 -36.25 -1.43 8.07
CA PRO A 109 -34.92 -2.04 7.95
C PRO A 109 -34.71 -2.88 6.67
N ASN A 110 -35.80 -3.34 6.04
CA ASN A 110 -35.75 -4.18 4.83
C ASN A 110 -35.93 -3.38 3.52
N TYR A 111 -35.90 -2.04 3.59
CA TYR A 111 -36.15 -1.20 2.41
C TYR A 111 -35.15 -1.46 1.28
N LEU A 112 -33.86 -1.63 1.61
CA LEU A 112 -32.82 -1.89 0.62
C LEU A 112 -32.99 -3.29 -0.03
N GLU A 113 -33.45 -4.28 0.72
CA GLU A 113 -33.78 -5.60 0.17
C GLU A 113 -34.93 -5.50 -0.84
N LYS A 114 -35.92 -4.64 -0.58
CA LYS A 114 -37.05 -4.43 -1.49
C LYS A 114 -36.65 -3.74 -2.80
N LEU A 115 -35.63 -2.87 -2.77
CA LEU A 115 -35.15 -2.14 -3.95
C LEU A 115 -34.13 -2.93 -4.78
N PHE A 116 -33.14 -3.52 -4.12
CA PHE A 116 -32.00 -4.17 -4.77
C PHE A 116 -32.13 -5.70 -4.80
N GLY A 117 -33.23 -6.23 -4.24
CA GLY A 117 -33.51 -7.66 -4.12
C GLY A 117 -32.78 -8.32 -2.95
N THR A 118 -32.87 -9.63 -2.88
CA THR A 118 -32.27 -10.47 -1.82
C THR A 118 -30.75 -10.34 -1.72
N LYS A 119 -30.09 -9.83 -2.78
CA LYS A 119 -28.66 -9.54 -2.81
C LYS A 119 -28.22 -8.41 -1.88
N ALA A 120 -29.15 -7.60 -1.34
CA ALA A 120 -28.85 -6.51 -0.41
C ALA A 120 -29.11 -6.87 1.06
N ARG A 121 -29.69 -8.05 1.35
CA ARG A 121 -29.90 -8.51 2.72
C ARG A 121 -28.57 -9.00 3.31
N ASP A 122 -28.21 -8.48 4.48
CA ASP A 122 -27.04 -8.88 5.30
C ASP A 122 -25.66 -8.86 4.61
N THR A 123 -25.59 -8.32 3.40
CA THR A 123 -24.42 -8.33 2.50
C THR A 123 -23.64 -7.03 2.53
N LEU A 124 -24.14 -6.02 3.24
CA LEU A 124 -23.46 -4.73 3.44
C LEU A 124 -22.44 -4.77 4.59
N LYS A 125 -22.62 -5.67 5.57
CA LYS A 125 -21.71 -5.85 6.72
C LYS A 125 -20.24 -6.13 6.34
N PRO A 126 -19.92 -6.96 5.31
CA PRO A 126 -18.54 -7.18 4.89
C PRO A 126 -17.91 -5.97 4.16
N LEU A 127 -18.71 -5.08 3.56
CA LEU A 127 -18.20 -3.98 2.73
C LEU A 127 -17.58 -2.82 3.53
N GLY A 128 -17.71 -2.83 4.86
CA GLY A 128 -17.18 -1.77 5.73
C GLY A 128 -18.14 -0.58 5.78
N GLY A 129 -18.39 -0.11 7.01
CA GLY A 129 -19.19 1.09 7.30
C GLY A 129 -18.42 1.97 8.27
N VAL A 130 -18.96 3.16 8.55
CA VAL A 130 -18.34 4.20 9.40
C VAL A 130 -18.17 3.73 10.85
N ASP A 131 -18.93 2.72 11.29
CA ASP A 131 -18.94 2.20 12.66
C ASP A 131 -17.99 1.00 12.91
N LYS A 132 -16.87 0.88 12.16
CA LYS A 132 -15.84 -0.15 12.42
C LYS A 132 -14.67 0.40 13.22
#